data_AF-A0A838ISJ3-F1
#
_entry.id   AF-A0A838ISJ3-F1
#
_cell.length_a   1.000
_cell.length_b   1.000
_cell.length_c   1.000
_cell.angle_alpha   90.00
_cell.angle_beta   90.00
_cell.angle_gamma   90.00
#
_symmetry.space_group_name_H-M   'P 1'
#
loop_
_entity.id
_entity.type
_entity.pdbx_description
1 polymer ?
#
loop_
_entity_poly.entity_id
_entity_poly.type
_entity_poly.pdbx_seq_one_letter_code
_entity_poly.pdbx_strand_id
1 'polypeptide(L)'
;MHLYMRRTVRDMNDLLRDQQLSMPQMGTLHYLAAEGAQSVSGIAEHLNLSLAATSHLVERLVQRGLLSRTEDPSDRRQKSVALSELGVALVERINRQAAAAFDELLAPLPSELRQRFERDVHEVLEALTSRSAVAP
;
A
#
# COMPACT_ATOMS: atom_id res chain seq x y z
N MET A 1 13.88 9.04 -17.79
CA MET A 1 12.77 8.81 -16.83
C MET A 1 11.74 7.78 -17.32
N HIS A 2 11.29 7.83 -18.58
CA HIS A 2 10.23 6.94 -19.13
C HIS A 2 10.58 5.43 -19.20
N LEU A 3 11.86 5.05 -19.32
CA LEU A 3 12.28 3.64 -19.38
C LEU A 3 12.22 2.93 -18.01
N TYR A 4 12.36 3.67 -16.91
CA TYR A 4 12.27 3.13 -15.55
C TYR A 4 10.82 2.75 -15.19
N MET A 5 9.85 3.60 -15.56
CA MET A 5 8.43 3.32 -15.29
C MET A 5 7.89 2.10 -16.05
N ARG A 6 8.37 1.82 -17.27
CA ARG A 6 7.81 0.71 -18.08
C ARG A 6 8.12 -0.68 -17.52
N ARG A 7 9.28 -0.84 -16.86
CA ARG A 7 9.67 -2.10 -16.22
C ARG A 7 9.02 -2.23 -14.84
N THR A 8 9.11 -1.18 -14.01
CA THR A 8 8.53 -1.21 -12.65
C THR A 8 7.01 -1.32 -12.63
N VAL A 9 6.30 -0.65 -13.56
CA VAL A 9 4.83 -0.77 -13.65
C VAL A 9 4.40 -2.16 -14.12
N ARG A 10 5.21 -2.84 -14.95
CA ARG A 10 4.93 -4.22 -15.35
C ARG A 10 5.11 -5.17 -14.18
N ASP A 11 6.27 -5.11 -13.52
CA ASP A 11 6.60 -5.99 -12.39
C ASP A 11 5.59 -5.79 -11.24
N MET A 12 5.16 -4.56 -10.99
CA MET A 12 4.09 -4.25 -10.04
C MET A 12 2.73 -4.83 -10.48
N ASN A 13 2.34 -4.67 -11.75
CA ASN A 13 1.09 -5.26 -12.25
C ASN A 13 1.09 -6.79 -12.18
N ASP A 14 2.21 -7.42 -12.45
CA ASP A 14 2.35 -8.88 -12.38
C ASP A 14 2.28 -9.35 -10.92
N LEU A 15 2.96 -8.66 -10.00
CA LEU A 15 2.85 -8.90 -8.55
C LEU A 15 1.39 -8.79 -8.05
N LEU A 16 0.66 -7.77 -8.52
CA LEU A 16 -0.76 -7.60 -8.19
C LEU A 16 -1.62 -8.73 -8.74
N ARG A 17 -1.37 -9.17 -9.98
CA ARG A 17 -2.09 -10.28 -10.60
C ARG A 17 -1.87 -11.58 -9.85
N ASP A 18 -0.65 -11.86 -9.42
CA ASP A 18 -0.31 -13.06 -8.64
C ASP A 18 -1.06 -13.11 -7.30
N GLN A 19 -1.26 -11.94 -6.69
CA GLN A 19 -2.05 -11.80 -5.45
C GLN A 19 -3.55 -11.58 -5.70
N GLN A 20 -4.00 -11.59 -6.97
CA GLN A 20 -5.37 -11.27 -7.39
C GLN A 20 -5.90 -9.96 -6.80
N LEU A 21 -5.04 -8.95 -6.70
CA LEU A 21 -5.38 -7.62 -6.18
C LEU A 21 -5.52 -6.61 -7.32
N SER A 22 -6.47 -5.70 -7.18
CA SER A 22 -6.48 -4.46 -7.98
C SER A 22 -5.62 -3.37 -7.34
N MET A 23 -5.26 -2.34 -8.10
CA MET A 23 -4.54 -1.17 -7.58
C MET A 23 -5.26 -0.51 -6.38
N PRO A 24 -6.58 -0.22 -6.42
CA PRO A 24 -7.30 0.31 -5.26
C PRO A 24 -7.30 -0.62 -4.05
N GLN A 25 -7.35 -1.95 -4.27
CA GLN A 25 -7.30 -2.92 -3.17
C GLN A 25 -5.92 -2.91 -2.50
N MET A 26 -4.86 -2.84 -3.30
CA MET A 26 -3.50 -2.69 -2.80
C MET A 26 -3.33 -1.39 -2.00
N GLY A 27 -3.84 -0.27 -2.52
CA GLY A 27 -3.82 1.02 -1.84
C GLY A 27 -4.55 0.97 -0.49
N THR A 28 -5.71 0.32 -0.45
CA THR A 28 -6.47 0.11 0.81
C THR A 28 -5.65 -0.63 1.85
N LEU A 29 -5.01 -1.75 1.46
CA LEU A 29 -4.22 -2.58 2.37
C LEU A 29 -3.01 -1.80 2.92
N HIS A 30 -2.30 -1.05 2.08
CA HIS A 30 -1.16 -0.23 2.49
C HIS A 30 -1.57 0.94 3.39
N TYR A 31 -2.68 1.60 3.06
CA TYR A 31 -3.22 2.68 3.88
C TYR A 31 -3.56 2.20 5.29
N LEU A 32 -4.26 1.07 5.41
CA LEU A 32 -4.60 0.49 6.72
C LEU A 32 -3.38 -0.09 7.46
N ALA A 33 -2.33 -0.50 6.74
CA ALA A 33 -1.07 -0.89 7.37
C ALA A 33 -0.34 0.30 8.01
N ALA A 34 -0.44 1.49 7.39
CA ALA A 34 0.22 2.70 7.87
C ALA A 34 -0.59 3.41 8.97
N GLU A 35 -1.89 3.59 8.75
CA GLU A 35 -2.76 4.43 9.60
C GLU A 35 -3.64 3.62 10.57
N GLY A 36 -3.53 2.29 10.55
CA GLY A 36 -4.35 1.41 11.38
C GLY A 36 -5.81 1.34 10.94
N ALA A 37 -6.71 1.13 11.91
CA ALA A 37 -8.14 0.96 11.63
C ALA A 37 -8.79 2.27 11.19
N GLN A 38 -9.53 2.24 10.08
CA GLN A 38 -10.15 3.43 9.47
C GLN A 38 -11.62 3.20 9.16
N SER A 39 -12.39 4.27 9.02
CA SER A 39 -13.77 4.19 8.52
C SER A 39 -13.79 3.99 7.00
N VAL A 40 -14.90 3.46 6.48
CA VAL A 40 -15.07 3.32 5.01
C VAL A 40 -15.03 4.68 4.30
N SER A 41 -15.49 5.77 4.96
CA SER A 41 -15.38 7.12 4.41
C SER A 41 -13.94 7.62 4.38
N GLY A 42 -13.15 7.38 5.43
CA GLY A 42 -11.73 7.74 5.43
C GLY A 42 -10.94 7.01 4.34
N ILE A 43 -11.23 5.72 4.13
CA ILE A 43 -10.66 4.96 3.01
C ILE A 43 -11.08 5.56 1.66
N ALA A 44 -12.34 5.97 1.52
CA ALA A 44 -12.86 6.53 0.27
C ALA A 44 -12.18 7.86 -0.08
N GLU A 45 -12.01 8.73 0.92
CA GLU A 45 -11.30 10.00 0.80
C GLU A 45 -9.83 9.78 0.42
N HIS A 46 -9.14 8.87 1.12
CA HIS A 46 -7.74 8.55 0.84
C HIS A 46 -7.53 8.02 -0.58
N LEU A 47 -8.41 7.14 -1.05
CA LEU A 47 -8.30 6.55 -2.39
C LEU A 47 -8.90 7.43 -3.50
N ASN A 48 -9.51 8.56 -3.15
CA ASN A 48 -10.28 9.41 -4.06
C ASN A 48 -11.33 8.61 -4.86
N LEU A 49 -12.10 7.78 -4.15
CA LEU A 49 -13.17 6.94 -4.70
C LEU A 49 -14.52 7.30 -4.09
N SER A 50 -15.61 6.95 -4.78
CA SER A 50 -16.94 7.08 -4.19
C SER A 50 -17.12 6.14 -3.00
N LEU A 51 -17.99 6.53 -2.05
CA LEU A 51 -18.30 5.70 -0.88
C LEU A 51 -18.86 4.32 -1.28
N ALA A 52 -19.66 4.27 -2.35
CA ALA A 52 -20.22 3.02 -2.88
C ALA A 52 -19.13 2.10 -3.45
N ALA A 53 -18.22 2.64 -4.26
CA ALA A 53 -17.10 1.87 -4.82
C ALA A 53 -16.17 1.36 -3.72
N THR A 54 -15.88 2.20 -2.72
CA THR A 54 -15.05 1.84 -1.57
C THR A 54 -15.71 0.78 -0.71
N SER A 55 -17.01 0.91 -0.43
CA SER A 55 -17.77 -0.09 0.34
C SER A 55 -17.72 -1.46 -0.33
N HIS A 56 -17.93 -1.52 -1.65
CA HIS A 56 -17.83 -2.76 -2.42
C HIS A 56 -16.40 -3.33 -2.42
N LEU A 57 -15.39 -2.48 -2.55
CA LEU A 57 -13.99 -2.89 -2.47
C LEU A 57 -13.66 -3.52 -1.12
N VAL A 58 -14.01 -2.83 -0.03
CA VAL A 58 -13.79 -3.29 1.35
C VAL A 58 -14.51 -4.62 1.57
N GLU A 59 -15.76 -4.73 1.13
CA GLU A 59 -16.54 -5.96 1.23
C GLU A 59 -15.82 -7.15 0.57
N ARG A 60 -15.27 -6.97 -0.64
CA ARG A 60 -14.50 -8.02 -1.32
C ARG A 60 -13.22 -8.40 -0.58
N LEU A 61 -12.56 -7.45 0.08
CA LEU A 61 -11.36 -7.75 0.88
C LEU A 61 -11.70 -8.44 2.20
N VAL A 62 -12.84 -8.11 2.83
CA VAL A 62 -13.37 -8.82 4.00
C VAL A 62 -13.75 -10.25 3.63
N GLN A 63 -14.44 -10.46 2.50
CA GLN A 63 -14.79 -11.80 2.00
C GLN A 63 -13.56 -12.67 1.71
N ARG A 64 -12.44 -12.05 1.33
CA ARG A 64 -11.15 -12.72 1.16
C ARG A 64 -10.40 -12.94 2.48
N GLY A 65 -10.95 -12.50 3.60
CA GLY A 65 -10.33 -12.59 4.92
C GLY A 65 -9.13 -11.67 5.12
N LEU A 66 -8.93 -10.67 4.25
CA LEU A 66 -7.78 -9.74 4.31
C LEU A 66 -8.07 -8.53 5.21
N LEU A 67 -9.34 -8.19 5.39
CA LEU A 67 -9.79 -7.13 6.29
C LEU A 67 -10.79 -7.69 7.30
N SER A 68 -10.88 -7.05 8.45
CA SER A 68 -11.92 -7.26 9.44
C SER A 68 -12.73 -5.98 9.67
N ARG A 69 -14.01 -6.13 9.96
CA ARG A 69 -14.88 -5.02 10.39
C ARG A 69 -15.19 -5.16 11.86
N THR A 70 -15.04 -4.07 12.60
CA THR A 70 -15.44 -3.96 13.99
C THR A 70 -16.53 -2.91 14.11
N GLU A 71 -17.63 -3.27 14.76
CA GLU A 71 -18.63 -2.29 15.17
C GLU A 71 -18.21 -1.74 16.53
N ASP A 72 -18.07 -0.42 16.64
CA ASP A 72 -17.89 0.20 17.95
C ASP A 72 -19.19 0.03 18.76
N PRO A 73 -19.15 -0.60 19.95
CA PRO A 73 -20.35 -0.76 20.78
C PRO A 73 -20.96 0.57 21.23
N SER A 74 -20.16 1.63 21.30
CA SER A 74 -20.55 2.97 21.76
C SER A 74 -21.04 3.88 20.63
N ASP A 75 -20.58 3.67 19.40
CA ASP A 75 -21.09 4.33 18.21
C ASP A 75 -21.25 3.37 17.03
N ARG A 76 -22.43 2.77 16.93
CA ARG A 76 -22.82 1.85 15.85
C ARG A 76 -22.71 2.47 14.43
N ARG A 77 -22.53 3.79 14.32
CA ARG A 77 -22.35 4.48 13.03
C ARG A 77 -20.92 4.49 12.54
N GLN A 78 -19.93 4.22 13.41
CA GLN A 78 -18.53 4.07 13.01
C GLN A 78 -18.14 2.59 12.94
N LYS A 79 -18.41 1.97 11.79
CA LYS A 79 -17.81 0.68 11.44
C LYS A 79 -16.35 0.94 11.08
N SER A 80 -15.43 0.47 11.92
CA SER A 80 -14.00 0.51 11.66
C SER A 80 -13.60 -0.70 10.82
N VAL A 81 -12.68 -0.49 9.89
CA VAL A 81 -12.09 -1.48 9.01
C VAL A 81 -10.61 -1.54 9.33
N ALA A 82 -10.08 -2.73 9.58
CA ALA A 82 -8.67 -2.96 9.86
C ALA A 82 -8.14 -4.12 9.03
N LEU A 83 -6.82 -4.24 8.91
CA LEU A 83 -6.20 -5.45 8.41
C LEU A 83 -6.49 -6.62 9.37
N SER A 84 -6.83 -7.77 8.79
CA SER A 84 -6.76 -9.03 9.53
C SER A 84 -5.29 -9.49 9.64
N GLU A 85 -5.03 -10.53 10.42
CA GLU A 85 -3.72 -11.19 10.45
C GLU A 85 -3.27 -11.64 9.05
N LEU A 86 -4.19 -12.18 8.24
CA LEU A 86 -3.92 -12.57 6.86
C LEU A 86 -3.60 -11.35 5.97
N GLY A 87 -4.30 -10.23 6.20
CA GLY A 87 -4.03 -8.95 5.52
C GLY A 87 -2.63 -8.42 5.81
N VAL A 88 -2.23 -8.42 7.08
CA VAL A 88 -0.88 -8.02 7.52
C VAL A 88 0.17 -8.90 6.85
N ALA A 89 0.04 -10.23 6.96
CA ALA A 89 0.98 -11.17 6.36
C ALA A 89 1.10 -11.02 4.83
N LEU A 90 -0.01 -10.68 4.16
CA LEU A 90 -0.04 -10.43 2.72
C LEU A 90 0.75 -9.16 2.36
N VAL A 91 0.50 -8.04 3.06
CA VAL A 91 1.22 -6.78 2.83
C VAL A 91 2.72 -6.96 3.04
N GLU A 92 3.13 -7.64 4.11
CA GLU A 92 4.53 -7.92 4.36
C GLU A 92 5.16 -8.77 3.25
N ARG A 93 4.45 -9.80 2.76
CA ARG A 93 4.94 -10.63 1.66
C ARG A 93 5.16 -9.81 0.39
N ILE A 94 4.21 -8.95 0.05
CA ILE A 94 4.29 -8.06 -1.11
C ILE A 94 5.47 -7.12 -0.97
N ASN A 95 5.66 -6.51 0.20
CA ASN A 95 6.78 -5.61 0.46
C ASN A 95 8.13 -6.31 0.31
N ARG A 96 8.26 -7.55 0.81
CA ARG A 96 9.47 -8.36 0.62
C ARG A 96 9.74 -8.68 -0.84
N GLN A 97 8.70 -9.03 -1.61
CA GLN A 97 8.84 -9.31 -3.04
C GLN A 97 9.22 -8.06 -3.84
N ALA A 98 8.62 -6.91 -3.51
CA ALA A 98 8.98 -5.63 -4.13
C ALA A 98 10.43 -5.23 -3.82
N ALA A 99 10.88 -5.42 -2.57
CA ALA A 99 12.27 -5.17 -2.18
C ALA A 99 13.25 -6.07 -2.96
N ALA A 100 12.98 -7.38 -3.03
CA ALA A 100 13.82 -8.30 -3.79
C ALA A 100 13.89 -7.95 -5.29
N ALA A 101 12.76 -7.59 -5.91
CA ALA A 101 12.73 -7.14 -7.30
C ALA A 101 13.55 -5.85 -7.52
N PHE A 102 13.53 -4.95 -6.52
CA PHE A 102 14.33 -3.74 -6.56
C PHE A 102 15.83 -4.03 -6.41
N ASP A 103 16.21 -4.95 -5.52
CA ASP A 103 17.60 -5.40 -5.37
C ASP A 103 18.13 -6.03 -6.66
N GLU A 104 17.33 -6.88 -7.31
CA GLU A 104 17.66 -7.46 -8.62
C GLU A 104 17.82 -6.40 -9.72
N LEU A 105 16.99 -5.36 -9.70
CA LEU A 105 17.09 -4.24 -10.64
C LEU A 105 18.42 -3.47 -10.46
N LEU A 106 18.88 -3.32 -9.22
CA LEU A 106 20.12 -2.62 -8.88
C LEU A 106 21.36 -3.53 -8.92
N ALA A 107 21.17 -4.85 -9.00
CA ALA A 107 22.23 -5.85 -9.03
C ALA A 107 23.35 -5.56 -10.05
N PRO A 108 23.06 -5.08 -11.27
CA PRO A 108 24.10 -4.78 -12.27
C PRO A 108 24.92 -3.50 -12.00
N LEU A 109 24.50 -2.65 -11.06
CA LEU A 109 25.19 -1.39 -10.78
C LEU A 109 26.47 -1.63 -9.96
N PRO A 110 27.56 -0.87 -10.20
CA PRO A 110 28.72 -0.83 -9.31
C PRO A 110 28.33 -0.45 -7.88
N SER A 111 29.05 -0.98 -6.90
CA SER A 111 28.70 -0.85 -5.48
C SER A 111 28.62 0.61 -5.02
N GLU A 112 29.50 1.46 -5.53
CA GLU A 112 29.58 2.89 -5.23
C GLU A 112 28.36 3.65 -5.75
N LEU A 113 27.87 3.26 -6.94
CA LEU A 113 26.69 3.85 -7.54
C LEU A 113 25.43 3.41 -6.80
N ARG A 114 25.36 2.14 -6.39
CA ARG A 114 24.24 1.61 -5.59
C ARG A 114 24.15 2.31 -4.24
N GLN A 115 25.26 2.43 -3.51
CA GLN A 115 25.30 3.13 -2.23
C GLN A 115 24.91 4.60 -2.35
N ARG A 116 25.35 5.29 -3.42
CA ARG A 116 24.94 6.68 -3.65
C ARG A 116 23.45 6.77 -3.92
N PHE A 117 22.91 5.92 -4.79
CA PHE A 117 21.50 5.89 -5.10
C PHE A 117 20.63 5.60 -3.85
N GLU A 118 21.02 4.64 -3.01
CA GLU A 118 20.34 4.34 -1.76
C GLU A 118 20.31 5.56 -0.81
N ARG A 119 21.44 6.27 -0.66
CA ARG A 119 21.50 7.51 0.12
C ARG A 119 20.57 8.59 -0.45
N ASP A 120 20.65 8.83 -1.76
CA ASP A 120 19.86 9.88 -2.41
C ASP A 120 18.35 9.59 -2.31
N VAL A 121 17.94 8.32 -2.47
CA VAL A 121 16.54 7.90 -2.29
C VAL A 121 16.07 8.09 -0.85
N HIS A 122 16.91 7.71 0.13
CA HIS A 122 16.60 7.90 1.55
C HIS A 122 16.36 9.38 1.87
N GLU A 123 17.25 10.27 1.45
CA GLU A 123 17.12 11.72 1.64
C GLU A 123 15.83 12.27 1.00
N VAL A 124 15.50 11.82 -0.21
CA VAL A 124 14.25 12.21 -0.89
C VAL A 124 13.01 11.75 -0.11
N LEU A 125 13.00 10.50 0.39
CA LEU A 125 11.86 9.96 1.14
C LEU A 125 11.68 10.67 2.49
N GLU A 126 12.77 10.98 3.20
CA GLU A 126 12.72 11.79 4.42
C GLU A 126 12.18 13.21 4.14
N ALA A 127 12.63 13.84 3.05
CA ALA A 127 12.12 15.15 2.64
C ALA A 127 10.64 15.13 2.26
N LEU A 128 10.13 14.02 1.70
CA LEU A 128 8.71 13.88 1.34
C LEU A 128 7.83 13.59 2.55
N THR A 129 8.28 12.72 3.47
CA THR A 129 7.54 12.39 4.70
C THR A 129 7.49 13.58 5.67
N SER A 130 8.59 14.31 5.84
CA SER A 130 8.63 15.55 6.63
C SER A 130 7.73 16.65 6.07
N ARG A 131 7.59 16.77 4.74
CA ARG A 131 6.62 17.71 4.12
C ARG A 131 5.17 17.28 4.32
N SER A 132 4.89 15.97 4.29
CA SER A 132 3.52 15.46 4.49
C SER A 132 3.04 15.61 5.94
N ALA A 133 3.96 15.62 6.92
CA ALA A 133 3.65 15.86 8.33
C ALA A 133 3.36 17.35 8.68
N VAL A 134 3.58 18.27 7.75
CA VAL A 134 3.44 19.73 7.94
C VAL A 134 2.29 20.32 7.09
N ALA A 135 1.53 19.49 6.37
CA ALA A 135 0.33 19.94 5.68
C ALA A 135 -0.86 20.02 6.66
N PRO A 136 -1.56 21.16 6.75
CA PRO A 136 -2.64 21.42 7.72
C PRO A 136 -3.94 20.65 7.43
#